data_AF-A0A8C9LT90-F1
#
_entry.id   AF-A0A8C9LT90-F1
#
_cell.length_a   1.000
_cell.length_b   1.000
_cell.length_c   1.000
_cell.angle_alpha   90.00
_cell.angle_beta   90.00
_cell.angle_gamma   90.00
#
_symmetry.space_group_name_H-M   'P 1'
#
loop_
_entity.id
_entity.type
_entity.pdbx_description
1 polymer ?
#
loop_
_entity_poly.entity_id
_entity_poly.type
_entity_poly.pdbx_seq_one_letter_code
_entity_poly.pdbx_strand_id
1 'polypeptide(L)'
;MCIIFFKFDPRPVSKNAYRLILAANRDEFYSRPSKLADFWGNNNEILSGLDMEEGKEGGTWLGISTRGKLAALTNYLQPQLDWQARGRGELVTHFLTTDVDSLSYLKKVSMEGHLYNGFNLIAADLSTAKGDVICYYGNRGEPDPIVLTPGTYGLSNALLETPWRKLCFGKQLFLEAVERSQALPKDVLIANLLDVLNNEEAQLPDPAIEDQGGEYVQPVLSKYAAVCVRCPGYGTRYCSPVGAPPPIPCPTSHARGPAKKPGVPMFHSEGQAPSSPEWIPELLPYPDAATG
;
A
#
# COMPACT_ATOMS: atom_id res chain seq x y z
N MET A 1 7.23 0.16 -9.21
CA MET A 1 6.29 -0.90 -9.55
C MET A 1 5.45 -1.29 -8.34
N CYS A 2 4.29 -0.65 -8.13
CA CYS A 2 3.40 -0.93 -6.99
C CYS A 2 3.05 -2.41 -6.79
N ILE A 3 2.73 -2.77 -5.55
CA ILE A 3 2.30 -4.12 -5.17
C ILE A 3 1.29 -4.04 -4.02
N ILE A 4 0.28 -4.89 -4.06
CA ILE A 4 -0.82 -4.99 -3.10
C ILE A 4 -1.03 -6.46 -2.77
N PHE A 5 -1.11 -6.79 -1.49
CA PHE A 5 -1.60 -8.05 -0.98
C PHE A 5 -2.84 -7.79 -0.16
N PHE A 6 -3.88 -8.57 -0.37
CA PHE A 6 -5.06 -8.47 0.48
C PHE A 6 -5.71 -9.83 0.71
N LYS A 7 -6.26 -10.00 1.90
CA LYS A 7 -7.11 -11.13 2.29
C LYS A 7 -8.42 -10.55 2.77
N PHE A 8 -9.53 -11.10 2.27
CA PHE A 8 -10.84 -10.77 2.80
C PHE A 8 -11.68 -12.01 3.09
N ASP A 9 -12.42 -11.92 4.19
CA ASP A 9 -13.34 -12.93 4.68
C ASP A 9 -14.55 -12.20 5.27
N PRO A 10 -15.74 -12.26 4.62
CA PRO A 10 -16.94 -11.60 5.12
C PRO A 10 -17.44 -12.13 6.47
N ARG A 11 -17.02 -13.33 6.89
CA ARG A 11 -17.48 -13.99 8.12
C ARG A 11 -16.31 -14.58 8.91
N PRO A 12 -15.43 -13.72 9.46
CA PRO A 12 -14.29 -14.18 10.25
C PRO A 12 -14.77 -14.95 11.49
N VAL A 13 -14.23 -16.15 11.71
CA VAL A 13 -14.69 -17.06 12.77
C VAL A 13 -13.96 -16.84 14.10
N SER A 14 -12.78 -16.21 14.10
CA SER A 14 -11.98 -16.00 15.31
C SER A 14 -12.10 -14.59 15.88
N LYS A 15 -11.93 -14.45 17.20
CA LYS A 15 -12.01 -13.18 17.94
C LYS A 15 -11.04 -12.09 17.44
N ASN A 16 -9.94 -12.50 16.80
CA ASN A 16 -8.90 -11.62 16.27
C ASN A 16 -8.84 -11.63 14.74
N ALA A 17 -9.85 -12.19 14.06
CA ALA A 17 -9.89 -12.20 12.60
C ALA A 17 -10.48 -10.90 12.05
N TYR A 18 -9.89 -10.44 10.96
CA TYR A 18 -10.26 -9.20 10.27
C TYR A 18 -11.08 -9.52 9.03
N ARG A 19 -12.10 -8.72 8.74
CA ARG A 19 -12.89 -8.83 7.50
C ARG A 19 -12.04 -8.55 6.25
N LEU A 20 -11.08 -7.63 6.39
CA LEU A 20 -10.12 -7.27 5.35
C LEU A 20 -8.76 -7.00 6.00
N ILE A 21 -7.71 -7.59 5.43
CA ILE A 21 -6.31 -7.23 5.68
C ILE A 21 -5.76 -6.81 4.33
N LEU A 22 -5.19 -5.60 4.24
CA LEU A 22 -4.58 -5.08 3.02
C LEU A 22 -3.22 -4.48 3.35
N ALA A 23 -2.20 -4.90 2.60
CA ALA A 23 -0.83 -4.39 2.69
C ALA A 23 -0.40 -3.97 1.28
N ALA A 24 0.10 -2.75 1.14
CA ALA A 24 0.43 -2.19 -0.17
C ALA A 24 1.67 -1.32 -0.13
N ASN A 25 2.49 -1.44 -1.18
CA ASN A 25 3.56 -0.52 -1.50
C ASN A 25 3.21 0.27 -2.75
N ARG A 26 3.31 1.60 -2.64
CA ARG A 26 3.35 2.48 -3.80
C ARG A 26 4.80 2.77 -4.12
N ASP A 27 5.20 2.40 -5.33
CA ASP A 27 6.51 2.76 -5.85
C ASP A 27 6.39 3.94 -6.80
N GLU A 28 7.19 4.97 -6.55
CA GLU A 28 7.14 6.21 -7.30
C GLU A 28 8.48 6.94 -7.30
N PHE A 29 8.65 7.86 -8.25
CA PHE A 29 9.70 8.86 -8.20
C PHE A 29 9.67 9.64 -6.88
N TYR A 30 10.84 9.78 -6.26
CA TYR A 30 10.96 10.48 -4.99
C TYR A 30 10.69 11.99 -5.11
N SER A 31 10.92 12.55 -6.30
CA SER A 31 10.63 13.94 -6.64
C SER A 31 9.14 14.22 -6.85
N ARG A 32 8.29 13.20 -7.06
CA ARG A 32 6.86 13.43 -7.27
C ARG A 32 6.22 13.94 -5.98
N PRO A 33 5.63 15.14 -5.98
CA PRO A 33 5.04 15.72 -4.79
C PRO A 33 3.76 14.96 -4.40
N SER A 34 3.59 14.70 -3.11
CA SER A 34 2.43 13.98 -2.56
C SER A 34 2.18 14.41 -1.13
N LYS A 35 0.91 14.51 -0.72
CA LYS A 35 0.55 14.63 0.70
C LYS A 35 0.55 13.26 1.37
N LEU A 36 0.97 13.26 2.64
CA LEU A 36 0.83 12.09 3.51
C LEU A 36 -0.65 11.72 3.67
N ALA A 37 -0.90 10.48 4.09
CA ALA A 37 -2.25 10.04 4.38
C ALA A 37 -2.84 10.86 5.53
N ASP A 38 -3.96 11.52 5.24
CA ASP A 38 -4.73 12.30 6.20
C ASP A 38 -6.22 12.21 5.84
N PHE A 39 -7.08 12.65 6.76
CA PHE A 39 -8.51 12.72 6.52
C PHE A 39 -8.86 13.94 5.66
N TRP A 40 -9.64 13.73 4.61
CA TRP A 40 -10.16 14.77 3.71
C TRP A 40 -11.57 14.42 3.22
N GLY A 41 -12.11 15.26 2.35
CA GLY A 41 -13.46 15.15 1.81
C GLY A 41 -14.49 15.85 2.68
N ASN A 42 -15.77 15.72 2.31
CA ASN A 42 -16.85 16.31 3.11
C ASN A 42 -16.88 15.59 4.46
N ASN A 43 -16.85 16.37 5.55
CA ASN A 43 -16.83 15.87 6.93
C ASN A 43 -15.60 15.00 7.30
N ASN A 44 -14.46 15.15 6.61
CA ASN A 44 -13.22 14.40 6.90
C ASN A 44 -13.43 12.87 6.89
N GLU A 45 -14.22 12.37 5.94
CA GLU A 45 -14.65 10.97 5.91
C GLU A 45 -13.68 10.04 5.17
N ILE A 46 -12.71 10.56 4.42
CA ILE A 46 -11.81 9.76 3.56
C ILE A 46 -10.38 9.86 4.06
N LEU A 47 -9.75 8.71 4.36
CA LEU A 47 -8.34 8.60 4.69
C LEU A 47 -7.56 8.14 3.45
N SER A 48 -6.71 9.02 2.91
CA SER A 48 -5.77 8.64 1.85
C SER A 48 -4.62 9.64 1.73
N GLY A 49 -3.50 9.21 1.13
CA GLY A 49 -2.54 10.16 0.56
C GLY A 49 -3.13 10.83 -0.68
N LEU A 50 -2.61 11.99 -1.06
CA LEU A 50 -3.05 12.72 -2.26
C LEU A 50 -1.86 13.06 -3.16
N ASP A 51 -2.05 12.91 -4.46
CA ASP A 51 -1.14 13.40 -5.48
C ASP A 51 -1.19 14.94 -5.52
N MET A 52 -0.01 15.55 -5.61
CA MET A 52 0.17 17.00 -5.69
C MET A 52 0.93 17.39 -6.96
N GLU A 53 1.15 16.45 -7.89
CA GLU A 53 1.73 16.74 -9.20
C GLU A 53 0.78 17.60 -10.02
N GLU A 54 1.35 18.58 -10.74
CA GLU A 54 0.60 19.54 -11.54
C GLU A 54 -0.27 18.83 -12.60
N GLY A 55 -1.57 19.14 -12.61
CA GLY A 55 -2.57 18.52 -13.49
C GLY A 55 -3.02 17.12 -13.04
N LYS A 56 -2.56 16.63 -11.88
CA LYS A 56 -2.97 15.36 -11.26
C LYS A 56 -3.40 15.53 -9.79
N GLU A 57 -3.54 16.76 -9.33
CA GLU A 57 -3.82 17.08 -7.94
C GLU A 57 -5.13 16.45 -7.46
N GLY A 58 -5.13 15.96 -6.23
CA GLY A 58 -6.31 15.34 -5.62
C GLY A 58 -6.58 13.90 -6.09
N GLY A 59 -5.77 13.35 -6.99
CA GLY A 59 -5.74 11.92 -7.27
C GLY A 59 -5.20 11.12 -6.07
N THR A 60 -5.56 9.84 -5.97
CA THR A 60 -5.00 8.93 -4.97
C THR A 60 -4.85 7.51 -5.52
N TRP A 61 -4.04 6.69 -4.84
CA TRP A 61 -3.71 5.31 -5.23
C TRP A 61 -4.30 4.28 -4.28
N LEU A 62 -4.62 4.68 -3.06
CA LEU A 62 -5.22 3.83 -2.04
C LEU A 62 -5.93 4.75 -1.04
N GLY A 63 -7.20 4.49 -0.80
CA GLY A 63 -7.97 5.21 0.21
C GLY A 63 -9.11 4.39 0.77
N ILE A 64 -9.55 4.78 1.96
CA ILE A 64 -10.69 4.19 2.65
C ILE A 64 -11.56 5.30 3.24
N SER A 65 -12.87 5.15 3.12
CA SER A 65 -13.88 6.02 3.73
C SER A 65 -14.38 5.40 5.04
N THR A 66 -14.75 6.25 6.01
CA THR A 66 -15.46 5.85 7.23
C THR A 66 -16.80 5.17 6.96
N ARG A 67 -17.36 5.34 5.74
CA ARG A 67 -18.56 4.62 5.26
C ARG A 67 -18.28 3.18 4.80
N GLY A 68 -17.03 2.73 4.83
CA GLY A 68 -16.64 1.39 4.40
C GLY A 68 -16.29 1.27 2.91
N LYS A 69 -16.21 2.37 2.16
CA LYS A 69 -15.70 2.34 0.77
C LYS A 69 -14.18 2.27 0.76
N LEU A 70 -13.61 1.36 0.01
CA LEU A 70 -12.16 1.28 -0.21
C LEU A 70 -11.87 1.16 -1.70
N ALA A 71 -10.86 1.88 -2.17
CA ALA A 71 -10.36 1.70 -3.52
C ALA A 71 -8.84 1.74 -3.56
N ALA A 72 -8.27 0.94 -4.45
CA ALA A 72 -6.84 0.82 -4.64
C ALA A 72 -6.49 0.68 -6.12
N LEU A 73 -5.41 1.32 -6.54
CA LEU A 73 -4.99 1.38 -7.94
C LEU A 73 -3.52 1.00 -8.08
N THR A 74 -3.25 0.12 -9.05
CA THR A 74 -1.89 -0.10 -9.56
C THR A 74 -1.82 0.28 -11.04
N ASN A 75 -0.69 0.85 -11.46
CA ASN A 75 -0.44 1.03 -12.90
C ASN A 75 -0.19 -0.33 -13.54
N TYR A 76 -0.57 -0.53 -14.80
CA TYR A 76 -0.11 -1.67 -15.58
C TYR A 76 1.25 -1.33 -16.22
N LEU A 77 2.22 -2.24 -16.13
CA LEU A 77 3.52 -2.13 -16.78
C LEU A 77 3.29 -2.26 -18.29
N GLN A 78 3.52 -1.18 -19.00
CA GLN A 78 3.48 -1.15 -20.46
C GLN A 78 4.65 -0.30 -20.97
N PRO A 79 5.36 -0.73 -22.03
CA PRO A 79 6.49 0.02 -22.58
C PRO A 79 6.09 1.37 -23.19
N GLN A 80 4.90 1.43 -23.81
CA GLN A 80 4.42 2.63 -24.50
C GLN A 80 3.36 3.33 -23.65
N LEU A 81 3.56 4.62 -23.39
CA LEU A 81 2.63 5.47 -22.65
C LEU A 81 2.03 6.51 -23.61
N ASP A 82 0.72 6.72 -23.48
CA ASP A 82 0.04 7.86 -24.07
C ASP A 82 0.10 9.05 -23.11
N TRP A 83 0.79 10.12 -23.53
CA TRP A 83 0.96 11.34 -22.75
C TRP A 83 -0.31 12.20 -22.66
N GLN A 84 -1.29 11.97 -23.54
CA GLN A 84 -2.59 12.64 -23.53
C GLN A 84 -3.63 11.89 -22.68
N ALA A 85 -3.30 10.70 -22.19
CA ALA A 85 -4.21 9.90 -21.38
C ALA A 85 -4.52 10.57 -20.02
N ARG A 86 -5.74 10.32 -19.52
CA ARG A 86 -6.21 10.87 -18.24
C ARG A 86 -5.43 10.33 -17.05
N GLY A 87 -5.38 11.13 -15.98
CA GLY A 87 -4.78 10.72 -14.71
C GLY A 87 -5.60 9.62 -14.05
N ARG A 88 -4.96 8.50 -13.69
CA ARG A 88 -5.67 7.35 -13.10
C ARG A 88 -6.08 7.55 -11.64
N GLY A 89 -5.34 8.38 -10.90
CA GLY A 89 -5.61 8.61 -9.48
C GLY A 89 -6.99 9.20 -9.18
N GLU A 90 -7.60 9.89 -10.15
CA GLU A 90 -8.96 10.43 -10.04
C GLU A 90 -10.01 9.32 -9.91
N LEU A 91 -9.76 8.13 -10.46
CA LEU A 91 -10.68 6.99 -10.42
C LEU A 91 -10.90 6.51 -8.98
N VAL A 92 -9.86 6.56 -8.15
CA VAL A 92 -9.93 6.19 -6.74
C VAL A 92 -10.68 7.28 -5.96
N THR A 93 -10.30 8.55 -6.14
CA THR A 93 -10.93 9.71 -5.49
C THR A 93 -12.43 9.77 -5.79
N HIS A 94 -12.83 9.55 -7.05
CA HIS A 94 -14.22 9.62 -7.47
C HIS A 94 -15.06 8.45 -6.93
N PHE A 95 -14.50 7.24 -6.79
CA PHE A 95 -15.22 6.15 -6.11
C PHE A 95 -15.48 6.47 -4.63
N LEU A 96 -14.46 6.97 -3.92
CA LEU A 96 -14.54 7.23 -2.48
C LEU A 96 -15.53 8.37 -2.14
N THR A 97 -15.73 9.31 -3.06
CA THR A 97 -16.57 10.51 -2.87
C THR A 97 -18.01 10.34 -3.38
N THR A 98 -18.30 9.28 -4.15
CA THR A 98 -19.65 9.03 -4.69
C THR A 98 -20.37 7.91 -3.94
N ASP A 99 -21.69 7.83 -4.08
CA ASP A 99 -22.52 6.78 -3.45
C ASP A 99 -22.86 5.61 -4.38
N VAL A 100 -22.05 5.40 -5.44
CA VAL A 100 -22.24 4.30 -6.40
C VAL A 100 -21.64 3.01 -5.85
N ASP A 101 -22.32 1.87 -5.99
CA ASP A 101 -21.76 0.58 -5.57
C ASP A 101 -20.56 0.16 -6.44
N SER A 102 -19.69 -0.69 -5.89
CA SER A 102 -18.41 -1.10 -6.47
C SER A 102 -18.54 -1.66 -7.88
N LEU A 103 -19.53 -2.52 -8.14
CA LEU A 103 -19.67 -3.17 -9.44
C LEU A 103 -20.20 -2.19 -10.48
N SER A 104 -21.22 -1.41 -10.14
CA SER A 104 -21.76 -0.37 -11.03
C SER A 104 -20.72 0.69 -11.36
N TYR A 105 -19.89 1.05 -10.38
CA TYR A 105 -18.78 1.98 -10.57
C TYR A 105 -17.76 1.44 -11.57
N LEU A 106 -17.27 0.20 -11.38
CA LEU A 106 -16.29 -0.39 -12.28
C LEU A 106 -16.83 -0.64 -13.68
N LYS A 107 -18.13 -0.92 -13.84
CA LYS A 107 -18.78 -0.99 -15.17
C LYS A 107 -18.75 0.35 -15.89
N LYS A 108 -18.94 1.46 -15.16
CA LYS A 108 -18.79 2.80 -15.73
C LYS A 108 -17.34 3.04 -16.17
N VAL A 109 -16.39 2.70 -15.29
CA VAL A 109 -14.96 2.83 -15.59
C VAL A 109 -14.55 1.98 -16.79
N SER A 110 -15.11 0.78 -16.97
CA SER A 110 -14.74 -0.10 -18.09
C SER A 110 -15.15 0.45 -19.45
N MET A 111 -16.30 1.15 -19.54
CA MET A 111 -16.70 1.86 -20.76
C MET A 111 -15.73 2.97 -21.15
N GLU A 112 -15.10 3.61 -20.16
CA GLU A 112 -14.15 4.72 -20.33
C GLU A 112 -12.67 4.26 -20.25
N GLY A 113 -12.41 2.94 -20.15
CA GLY A 113 -11.08 2.40 -19.87
C GLY A 113 -10.01 2.76 -20.91
N HIS A 114 -10.42 3.04 -22.14
CA HIS A 114 -9.58 3.47 -23.26
C HIS A 114 -9.01 4.89 -23.11
N LEU A 115 -9.58 5.72 -22.21
CA LEU A 115 -9.09 7.09 -21.94
C LEU A 115 -7.85 7.13 -21.04
N TYR A 116 -7.42 5.97 -20.53
CA TYR A 116 -6.34 5.85 -19.55
C TYR A 116 -5.22 4.95 -20.05
N ASN A 117 -3.98 5.28 -19.68
CA ASN A 117 -2.89 4.30 -19.73
C ASN A 117 -3.24 3.09 -18.85
N GLY A 118 -2.59 1.95 -19.11
CA GLY A 118 -2.92 0.70 -18.45
C GLY A 118 -2.96 0.81 -16.91
N PHE A 119 -3.97 0.21 -16.31
CA PHE A 119 -4.20 0.24 -14.86
C PHE A 119 -5.01 -0.96 -14.39
N ASN A 120 -4.97 -1.15 -13.08
CA ASN A 120 -5.84 -2.03 -12.34
C ASN A 120 -6.51 -1.23 -11.22
N LEU A 121 -7.78 -1.53 -10.96
CA LEU A 121 -8.58 -0.87 -9.96
C LEU A 121 -9.35 -1.91 -9.14
N ILE A 122 -9.17 -1.85 -7.82
CA ILE A 122 -9.98 -2.54 -6.84
C ILE A 122 -10.97 -1.52 -6.27
N ALA A 123 -12.24 -1.88 -6.22
CA ALA A 123 -13.29 -1.12 -5.54
C ALA A 123 -14.01 -2.05 -4.57
N ALA A 124 -14.18 -1.60 -3.33
CA ALA A 124 -14.79 -2.39 -2.28
C ALA A 124 -15.82 -1.57 -1.49
N ASP A 125 -16.97 -2.17 -1.26
CA ASP A 125 -17.99 -1.71 -0.31
C ASP A 125 -18.00 -2.67 0.88
N LEU A 126 -17.46 -2.23 2.01
CA LEU A 126 -17.39 -2.98 3.25
C LEU A 126 -18.55 -2.59 4.17
N SER A 127 -19.68 -3.28 4.04
CA SER A 127 -20.91 -2.96 4.77
C SER A 127 -21.29 -4.05 5.76
N THR A 128 -21.65 -3.66 6.99
CA THR A 128 -22.29 -4.58 7.95
C THR A 128 -23.74 -4.90 7.55
N ALA A 129 -24.41 -4.03 6.80
CA ALA A 129 -25.83 -4.18 6.44
C ALA A 129 -26.02 -4.88 5.08
N LYS A 130 -25.20 -4.55 4.07
CA LYS A 130 -25.33 -5.06 2.70
C LYS A 130 -24.38 -6.21 2.37
N GLY A 131 -23.46 -6.54 3.28
CA GLY A 131 -22.36 -7.47 3.05
C GLY A 131 -21.14 -6.79 2.43
N ASP A 132 -20.01 -7.51 2.42
CA ASP A 132 -18.78 -7.05 1.78
C ASP A 132 -18.81 -7.44 0.30
N VAL A 133 -18.63 -6.45 -0.57
CA VAL A 133 -18.47 -6.66 -2.01
C VAL A 133 -17.14 -6.06 -2.43
N ILE A 134 -16.25 -6.87 -2.99
CA ILE A 134 -14.98 -6.42 -3.54
C ILE A 134 -14.97 -6.78 -5.02
N CYS A 135 -14.71 -5.77 -5.86
CA CYS A 135 -14.66 -5.92 -7.30
C CYS A 135 -13.28 -5.52 -7.82
N TYR A 136 -12.91 -6.12 -8.95
CA TYR A 136 -11.67 -5.84 -9.66
C TYR A 136 -11.94 -5.55 -11.14
N TYR A 137 -11.20 -4.59 -11.68
CA TYR A 137 -11.13 -4.30 -13.11
C TYR A 137 -9.70 -3.94 -13.51
N GLY A 138 -9.26 -4.42 -14.67
CA GLY A 138 -8.01 -3.98 -15.30
C GLY A 138 -8.25 -3.71 -16.78
N ASN A 139 -7.94 -2.51 -17.26
CA ASN A 139 -8.27 -2.08 -18.63
C ASN A 139 -7.40 -2.73 -19.73
N ARG A 140 -6.49 -3.63 -19.35
CA ARG A 140 -5.70 -4.48 -20.24
C ARG A 140 -6.12 -5.96 -20.21
N GLY A 141 -7.15 -6.29 -19.43
CA GLY A 141 -7.71 -7.64 -19.31
C GLY A 141 -9.08 -7.74 -19.97
N GLU A 142 -9.93 -8.55 -19.36
CA GLU A 142 -11.33 -8.73 -19.79
C GLU A 142 -12.11 -7.40 -19.77
N PRO A 143 -13.08 -7.22 -20.68
CA PRO A 143 -13.84 -5.97 -20.80
C PRO A 143 -14.72 -5.69 -19.58
N ASP A 144 -15.19 -6.73 -18.91
CA ASP A 144 -16.12 -6.61 -17.78
C ASP A 144 -15.40 -6.73 -16.42
N PRO A 145 -15.80 -5.92 -15.42
CA PRO A 145 -15.32 -6.08 -14.06
C PRO A 145 -15.85 -7.36 -13.42
N ILE A 146 -15.07 -7.91 -12.49
CA ILE A 146 -15.42 -9.13 -11.76
C ILE A 146 -15.66 -8.85 -10.28
N VAL A 147 -16.57 -9.61 -9.68
CA VAL A 147 -16.73 -9.68 -8.21
C VAL A 147 -15.79 -10.76 -7.69
N LEU A 148 -14.93 -10.41 -6.74
CA LEU A 148 -14.00 -11.35 -6.15
C LEU A 148 -14.70 -12.23 -5.11
N THR A 149 -14.30 -13.49 -5.06
CA THR A 149 -14.72 -14.43 -4.01
C THR A 149 -13.83 -14.29 -2.78
N PRO A 150 -14.31 -14.61 -1.56
CA PRO A 150 -13.46 -14.57 -0.36
C PRO A 150 -12.17 -15.37 -0.53
N GLY A 151 -11.04 -14.77 -0.15
CA GLY A 151 -9.74 -15.35 -0.44
C GLY A 151 -8.58 -14.39 -0.20
N THR A 152 -7.40 -14.83 -0.64
CA THR A 152 -6.17 -14.03 -0.60
C THR A 152 -5.69 -13.75 -2.02
N TYR A 153 -5.39 -12.49 -2.30
CA TYR A 153 -5.04 -11.97 -3.60
C TYR A 153 -3.77 -11.11 -3.54
N GLY A 154 -3.06 -11.09 -4.66
CA GLY A 154 -1.92 -10.27 -4.97
C GLY A 154 -2.16 -9.52 -6.27
N LEU A 155 -1.81 -8.25 -6.28
CA LEU A 155 -1.86 -7.38 -7.44
C LEU A 155 -0.58 -6.56 -7.53
N SER A 156 0.12 -6.60 -8.66
CA SER A 156 1.24 -5.70 -8.96
C SER A 156 0.95 -4.91 -10.24
N ASN A 157 1.95 -4.65 -11.08
CA ASN A 157 1.79 -3.89 -12.31
C ASN A 157 1.42 -4.77 -13.51
N ALA A 158 0.69 -5.85 -13.27
CA ALA A 158 0.11 -6.73 -14.29
C ALA A 158 -1.36 -6.97 -13.94
N LEU A 159 -2.06 -7.85 -14.65
CA LEU A 159 -3.42 -8.23 -14.26
C LEU A 159 -3.40 -8.96 -12.90
N LEU A 160 -4.53 -8.96 -12.20
CA LEU A 160 -4.71 -9.64 -10.92
C LEU A 160 -4.15 -11.08 -10.96
N GLU A 161 -3.40 -11.46 -9.93
CA GLU A 161 -2.79 -12.79 -9.80
C GLU A 161 -1.82 -13.21 -10.93
N THR A 162 -1.35 -12.27 -11.77
CA THR A 162 -0.28 -12.58 -12.73
C THR A 162 0.98 -13.03 -11.96
N PRO A 163 1.56 -14.20 -12.28
CA PRO A 163 2.54 -14.87 -11.43
C PRO A 163 3.96 -14.30 -11.55
N TRP A 164 4.12 -13.00 -11.31
CA TRP A 164 5.43 -12.39 -11.11
C TRP A 164 6.07 -13.01 -9.87
N ARG A 165 7.36 -13.36 -9.94
CA ARG A 165 8.04 -14.04 -8.83
C ARG A 165 7.99 -13.22 -7.55
N LYS A 166 8.17 -11.89 -7.67
CA LYS A 166 8.04 -10.96 -6.54
C LYS A 166 6.63 -10.98 -5.91
N LEU A 167 5.60 -11.16 -6.73
CA LEU A 167 4.21 -11.21 -6.28
C LEU A 167 3.96 -12.52 -5.54
N CYS A 168 4.36 -13.65 -6.11
CA CYS A 168 4.21 -14.96 -5.49
C CYS A 168 4.96 -15.02 -4.14
N PHE A 169 6.22 -14.57 -4.12
CA PHE A 169 7.05 -14.52 -2.93
C PHE A 169 6.45 -13.62 -1.84
N GLY A 170 6.10 -12.38 -2.17
CA GLY A 170 5.49 -11.46 -1.21
C GLY A 170 4.12 -11.92 -0.72
N LYS A 171 3.32 -12.57 -1.58
CA LYS A 171 2.02 -13.16 -1.21
C LYS A 171 2.20 -14.32 -0.24
N GLN A 172 3.24 -15.13 -0.39
CA GLN A 172 3.59 -16.18 0.57
C GLN A 172 3.94 -15.58 1.93
N LEU A 173 4.86 -14.59 1.97
CA LEU A 173 5.23 -13.92 3.22
C LEU A 173 4.03 -13.25 3.90
N PHE A 174 3.14 -12.64 3.11
CA PHE A 174 1.88 -12.07 3.59
C PHE A 174 0.97 -13.12 4.24
N LEU A 175 0.79 -14.29 3.60
CA LEU A 175 0.00 -15.39 4.17
C LEU A 175 0.61 -15.88 5.49
N GLU A 176 1.92 -16.09 5.54
CA GLU A 176 2.62 -16.49 6.75
C GLU A 176 2.46 -15.47 7.88
N ALA A 177 2.55 -14.17 7.57
CA ALA A 177 2.35 -13.08 8.52
C ALA A 177 0.92 -13.08 9.10
N VAL A 178 -0.09 -13.29 8.24
CA VAL A 178 -1.50 -13.35 8.66
C VAL A 178 -1.76 -14.58 9.52
N GLU A 179 -1.25 -15.75 9.13
CA GLU A 179 -1.45 -17.01 9.87
C GLU A 179 -0.79 -16.99 11.25
N ARG A 180 0.47 -16.54 11.34
CA ARG A 180 1.20 -16.42 12.61
C ARG A 180 0.53 -15.45 13.58
N SER A 181 -0.19 -14.46 13.06
CA SER A 181 -0.78 -13.39 13.87
C SER A 181 -2.23 -13.64 14.30
N GLN A 182 -2.86 -14.76 13.90
CA GLN A 182 -4.27 -15.05 14.24
C GLN A 182 -4.54 -15.07 15.76
N ALA A 183 -3.55 -15.46 16.55
CA ALA A 183 -3.64 -15.52 18.02
C ALA A 183 -2.89 -14.37 18.73
N LEU A 184 -2.31 -13.44 17.97
CA LEU A 184 -1.44 -12.39 18.50
C LEU A 184 -2.16 -11.02 18.51
N PRO A 185 -1.66 -10.04 19.28
CA PRO A 185 -2.16 -8.67 19.25
C PRO A 185 -2.06 -8.05 17.86
N LYS A 186 -2.95 -7.09 17.57
CA LYS A 186 -3.00 -6.34 16.31
C LYS A 186 -1.64 -5.75 15.90
N ASP A 187 -0.88 -5.22 16.85
CA ASP A 187 0.39 -4.56 16.57
C ASP A 187 1.45 -5.53 16.03
N VAL A 188 1.37 -6.81 16.41
CA VAL A 188 2.26 -7.85 15.86
C VAL A 188 1.90 -8.15 14.41
N LEU A 189 0.60 -8.20 14.08
CA LEU A 189 0.17 -8.32 12.68
C LEU A 189 0.69 -7.14 11.85
N ILE A 190 0.54 -5.90 12.36
CA ILE A 190 1.02 -4.70 11.66
C ILE A 190 2.53 -4.77 11.45
N ALA A 191 3.31 -5.11 12.48
CA ALA A 191 4.77 -5.24 12.37
C ALA A 191 5.17 -6.29 11.32
N ASN A 192 4.56 -7.49 11.37
CA ASN A 192 4.84 -8.54 10.39
C ASN A 192 4.48 -8.12 8.97
N LEU A 193 3.35 -7.42 8.76
CA LEU A 193 2.98 -6.91 7.44
C LEU A 193 3.95 -5.83 6.95
N LEU A 194 4.45 -4.97 7.85
CA LEU A 194 5.49 -4.00 7.52
C LEU A 194 6.80 -4.68 7.16
N ASP A 195 7.18 -5.78 7.81
CA ASP A 195 8.37 -6.55 7.45
C ASP A 195 8.24 -7.12 6.02
N VAL A 196 7.06 -7.65 5.66
CA VAL A 196 6.79 -8.08 4.28
C VAL A 196 6.96 -6.92 3.29
N LEU A 197 6.39 -5.75 3.60
CA LEU A 197 6.45 -4.57 2.75
C LEU A 197 7.83 -3.89 2.72
N ASN A 198 8.73 -4.20 3.65
CA ASN A 198 10.12 -3.73 3.67
C ASN A 198 11.10 -4.76 3.07
N ASN A 199 10.63 -5.88 2.54
CA ASN A 199 11.50 -6.89 1.95
C ASN A 199 12.11 -6.40 0.62
N GLU A 200 13.43 -6.23 0.60
CA GLU A 200 14.22 -5.75 -0.56
C GLU A 200 14.82 -6.91 -1.39
N GLU A 201 14.43 -8.16 -1.11
CA GLU A 201 14.96 -9.34 -1.80
C GLU A 201 14.43 -9.42 -3.24
N ALA A 202 15.31 -9.18 -4.20
CA ALA A 202 14.99 -9.26 -5.62
C ALA A 202 14.77 -10.72 -6.06
N GLN A 203 13.58 -11.00 -6.59
CA GLN A 203 13.19 -12.33 -7.05
C GLN A 203 13.53 -12.51 -8.54
N LEU A 204 14.77 -12.90 -8.84
CA LEU A 204 15.27 -13.05 -10.22
C LEU A 204 15.61 -14.51 -10.59
N PRO A 205 15.62 -14.85 -11.90
CA PRO A 205 14.99 -14.09 -12.99
C PRO A 205 13.48 -14.00 -12.80
N ASP A 206 12.81 -13.00 -13.39
CA ASP A 206 11.34 -12.91 -13.36
C ASP A 206 10.79 -12.91 -14.79
N PRO A 207 10.59 -14.10 -15.39
CA PRO A 207 10.21 -14.21 -16.80
C PRO A 207 8.91 -13.49 -17.14
N ALA A 208 7.99 -13.38 -16.18
CA ALA A 208 6.70 -12.72 -16.41
C ALA A 208 6.82 -11.19 -16.42
N ILE A 209 7.74 -10.61 -15.64
CA ILE A 209 8.08 -9.18 -15.75
C ILE A 209 8.84 -8.93 -17.06
N GLU A 210 9.78 -9.81 -17.41
CA GLU A 210 10.58 -9.71 -18.63
C GLU A 210 9.72 -9.79 -19.89
N ASP A 211 8.76 -10.72 -19.94
CA ASP A 211 7.82 -10.87 -21.06
C ASP A 211 6.93 -9.63 -21.23
N GLN A 212 6.34 -9.13 -20.15
CA GLN A 212 5.47 -7.95 -20.19
C GLN A 212 6.23 -6.64 -20.46
N GLY A 213 7.44 -6.52 -19.91
CA GLY A 213 8.27 -5.32 -19.99
C GLY A 213 9.19 -5.27 -21.21
N GLY A 214 9.54 -6.41 -21.80
CA GLY A 214 10.50 -6.51 -22.89
C GLY A 214 11.84 -5.82 -22.58
N GLU A 215 12.42 -5.17 -23.59
CA GLU A 215 13.69 -4.43 -23.43
C GLU A 215 13.59 -3.25 -22.46
N TYR A 216 12.39 -2.68 -22.27
CA TYR A 216 12.18 -1.52 -21.40
C TYR A 216 12.51 -1.84 -19.93
N VAL A 217 12.23 -3.06 -19.46
CA VAL A 217 12.45 -3.43 -18.06
C VAL A 217 13.88 -3.91 -17.77
N GLN A 218 14.63 -4.35 -18.78
CA GLN A 218 15.97 -4.95 -18.62
C GLN A 218 16.95 -4.10 -17.77
N PRO A 219 17.07 -2.77 -17.95
CA PRO A 219 18.01 -1.96 -17.16
C PRO A 219 17.63 -1.79 -15.68
N VAL A 220 16.36 -2.05 -15.35
CA VAL A 220 15.76 -1.77 -14.02
C VAL A 220 15.18 -3.01 -13.35
N LEU A 221 15.18 -4.16 -14.02
CA LEU A 221 14.54 -5.40 -13.59
C LEU A 221 15.03 -5.86 -12.22
N SER A 222 16.35 -5.82 -12.00
CA SER A 222 16.96 -6.25 -10.74
C SER A 222 16.47 -5.46 -9.53
N LYS A 223 16.02 -4.23 -9.75
CA LYS A 223 15.48 -3.36 -8.71
C LYS A 223 13.96 -3.48 -8.59
N TYR A 224 13.26 -3.74 -9.70
CA TYR A 224 11.80 -3.82 -9.75
C TYR A 224 11.24 -5.19 -9.34
N ALA A 225 12.09 -6.20 -9.26
CA ALA A 225 11.78 -7.57 -8.85
C ALA A 225 11.71 -7.78 -7.32
N ALA A 226 11.83 -6.72 -6.51
CA ALA A 226 11.62 -6.77 -5.06
C ALA A 226 10.22 -6.28 -4.65
N VAL A 227 9.78 -6.65 -3.44
CA VAL A 227 8.54 -6.14 -2.84
C VAL A 227 8.71 -4.68 -2.41
N CYS A 228 9.84 -4.36 -1.77
CA CYS A 228 10.29 -3.01 -1.47
C CYS A 228 11.35 -2.60 -2.50
N VAL A 229 11.02 -1.64 -3.36
CA VAL A 229 11.92 -1.16 -4.40
C VAL A 229 12.76 0.00 -3.87
N ARG A 230 14.08 -0.11 -3.97
CA ARG A 230 15.03 0.95 -3.62
C ARG A 230 15.95 1.26 -4.79
N CYS A 231 15.89 2.49 -5.31
CA CYS A 231 16.75 2.97 -6.39
C CYS A 231 17.09 4.46 -6.20
N PRO A 232 18.18 4.95 -6.78
CA PRO A 232 18.39 6.39 -6.89
C PRO A 232 17.22 7.07 -7.61
N GLY A 233 16.53 7.99 -6.94
CA GLY A 233 15.42 8.78 -7.49
C GLY A 233 14.06 8.08 -7.59
N TYR A 234 13.95 6.78 -7.32
CA TYR A 234 12.71 6.00 -7.45
C TYR A 234 12.64 4.88 -6.41
N GLY A 235 11.46 4.63 -5.86
CA GLY A 235 11.22 3.43 -5.06
C GLY A 235 9.97 3.49 -4.21
N THR A 236 9.85 2.54 -3.29
CA THR A 236 8.72 2.42 -2.37
C THR A 236 8.60 3.64 -1.46
N ARG A 237 7.41 4.24 -1.45
CA ARG A 237 7.02 5.37 -0.63
C ARG A 237 6.08 4.89 0.47
N TYR A 238 6.47 5.07 1.72
CA TYR A 238 5.57 4.88 2.86
C TYR A 238 4.75 6.16 3.08
N CYS A 239 3.45 6.00 3.36
CA CYS A 239 2.69 7.03 4.07
C CYS A 239 3.02 6.90 5.56
N SER A 240 4.19 7.36 5.99
CA SER A 240 4.52 7.48 7.41
C SER A 240 5.21 8.83 7.65
N PRO A 241 4.98 9.51 8.79
CA PRO A 241 5.53 10.85 9.05
C PRO A 241 7.05 10.90 9.29
N VAL A 242 7.79 9.81 9.15
CA VAL A 242 9.20 9.76 9.57
C VAL A 242 10.09 9.44 8.37
N GLY A 243 10.85 10.46 7.96
CA GLY A 243 11.95 10.30 7.02
C GLY A 243 12.98 9.33 7.58
N ALA A 244 13.12 8.17 6.94
CA ALA A 244 14.35 7.41 7.04
C ALA A 244 15.41 8.14 6.19
N PRO A 245 16.57 8.52 6.74
CA PRO A 245 17.66 9.05 5.93
C PRO A 245 18.13 7.98 4.94
N PRO A 246 18.65 8.37 3.76
CA PRO A 246 19.20 7.40 2.82
C PRO A 246 20.33 6.60 3.49
N PRO A 247 20.48 5.29 3.19
CA PRO A 247 21.62 4.53 3.67
C PRO A 247 22.91 5.18 3.16
N ILE A 248 23.81 5.48 4.11
CA ILE A 248 25.15 6.00 3.86
C ILE A 248 25.88 5.04 2.91
N PRO A 249 26.63 5.51 1.89
CA PRO A 249 27.36 4.62 1.01
C PRO A 249 28.39 3.82 1.81
N CYS A 250 28.35 2.50 1.68
CA CYS A 250 29.37 1.60 2.20
C CYS A 250 30.73 1.93 1.56
N PRO A 251 31.81 2.18 2.33
CA PRO A 251 33.15 2.28 1.75
C PRO A 251 33.73 0.90 1.50
N THR A 252 34.19 0.70 0.26
CA THR A 252 34.97 -0.45 -0.20
C THR A 252 36.30 -0.59 0.55
N SER A 253 36.57 -1.81 1.00
CA SER A 253 37.86 -2.52 1.17
C SER A 253 39.16 -1.72 1.43
N HIS A 254 39.81 -1.92 2.59
CA HIS A 254 41.00 -2.77 2.76
C HIS A 254 41.73 -2.56 4.11
N ALA A 255 42.35 -3.68 4.55
CA ALA A 255 43.54 -3.81 5.40
C ALA A 255 43.42 -3.87 6.94
N ARG A 256 44.17 -4.83 7.48
CA ARG A 256 44.32 -5.28 8.87
C ARG A 256 45.27 -4.39 9.68
N GLY A 257 45.08 -4.35 11.01
CA GLY A 257 46.17 -4.17 11.99
C GLY A 257 45.98 -3.01 12.99
N PRO A 258 46.51 -3.10 14.23
CA PRO A 258 45.66 -2.96 15.41
C PRO A 258 45.95 -1.79 16.37
N ALA A 259 44.94 -1.53 17.22
CA ALA A 259 44.95 -1.04 18.60
C ALA A 259 45.68 0.28 18.96
N LYS A 260 44.90 1.26 19.45
CA LYS A 260 45.25 2.17 20.55
C LYS A 260 43.99 2.89 21.09
N LYS A 261 43.65 2.65 22.36
CA LYS A 261 42.97 3.62 23.27
C LYS A 261 44.06 4.57 23.84
N PRO A 262 43.78 5.68 24.57
CA PRO A 262 42.52 6.13 25.19
C PRO A 262 42.22 7.65 25.03
N GLY A 263 41.10 8.13 25.60
CA GLY A 263 40.91 9.56 25.86
C GLY A 263 39.46 9.96 26.16
N VAL A 264 39.11 10.06 27.45
CA VAL A 264 37.93 10.79 27.96
C VAL A 264 38.38 12.23 28.22
N PRO A 265 37.54 13.24 27.96
CA PRO A 265 37.13 14.07 29.09
C PRO A 265 35.63 14.42 29.09
N MET A 266 35.08 14.47 30.31
CA MET A 266 33.84 15.13 30.69
C MET A 266 33.88 16.63 30.39
N PHE A 267 32.73 17.24 30.08
CA PHE A 267 32.39 18.57 30.59
C PHE A 267 30.87 18.73 30.80
N HIS A 268 30.58 19.11 32.04
CA HIS A 268 29.45 19.75 32.72
C HIS A 268 28.07 20.03 32.10
N SER A 269 27.12 19.85 33.02
CA SER A 269 25.71 20.18 33.13
C SER A 269 25.37 21.68 33.13
N GLU A 270 24.16 22.01 32.64
CA GLU A 270 23.11 22.92 33.18
C GLU A 270 22.07 23.17 32.06
N GLY A 271 20.74 23.22 32.24
CA GLY A 271 19.92 23.30 33.43
C GLY A 271 18.44 22.90 33.19
N GLN A 272 17.78 22.68 34.33
CA GLN A 272 16.36 22.77 34.71
C GLN A 272 15.20 22.65 33.68
N ALA A 273 14.35 21.65 33.97
CA ALA A 273 12.89 21.59 33.73
C ALA A 273 12.13 22.70 34.51
N PRO A 274 10.79 22.94 34.43
CA PRO A 274 9.71 21.98 34.10
C PRO A 274 8.49 22.53 33.31
N SER A 275 7.59 21.63 32.86
CA SER A 275 6.12 21.69 33.11
C SER A 275 5.33 20.82 32.11
N SER A 276 4.52 19.91 32.65
CA SER A 276 3.46 19.11 31.99
C SER A 276 2.41 19.99 31.28
N PRO A 277 1.57 19.42 30.38
CA PRO A 277 0.31 18.76 30.79
C PRO A 277 0.05 17.43 30.05
N GLU A 278 -0.31 16.34 30.72
CA GLU A 278 -1.70 15.90 31.00
C GLU A 278 -2.67 16.07 29.81
N TRP A 279 -2.96 14.96 29.12
CA TRP A 279 -4.29 14.63 28.58
C TRP A 279 -4.43 13.10 28.47
N ILE A 280 -5.13 12.52 29.44
CA ILE A 280 -5.68 11.16 29.43
C ILE A 280 -7.15 11.30 29.02
N PRO A 281 -7.66 10.56 28.02
CA PRO A 281 -9.09 10.29 27.94
C PRO A 281 -9.37 8.97 28.66
N GLU A 282 -10.00 9.08 29.82
CA GLU A 282 -10.67 7.98 30.50
C GLU A 282 -11.76 7.38 29.60
N LEU A 283 -11.72 6.06 29.45
CA LEU A 283 -12.81 5.26 28.91
C LEU A 283 -13.95 5.23 29.93
N LEU A 284 -15.05 5.92 29.65
CA LEU A 284 -16.30 5.74 30.38
C LEU A 284 -16.87 4.34 30.10
N PRO A 285 -17.21 3.54 31.13
CA PRO A 285 -17.94 2.29 30.94
C PRO A 285 -19.43 2.60 30.68
N TYR A 286 -20.00 1.99 29.63
CA TYR A 286 -21.45 1.97 29.42
C TYR A 286 -22.11 0.95 30.36
N PRO A 287 -23.32 1.25 30.89
CA PRO A 287 -23.95 0.47 31.94
C PRO A 287 -24.58 -0.84 31.43
N ASP A 288 -24.51 -1.84 32.32
CA ASP A 288 -25.20 -3.12 32.24
C ASP A 288 -26.71 -2.95 32.00
N ALA A 289 -27.23 -3.62 30.98
CA ALA A 289 -28.65 -3.92 30.89
C ALA A 289 -28.92 -5.19 31.72
N ALA A 290 -29.47 -4.97 32.91
CA ALA A 290 -29.99 -6.01 33.77
C ALA A 290 -31.17 -6.75 33.13
N THR A 291 -31.18 -8.06 33.34
CA THR A 291 -32.33 -8.96 33.28
C THR A 291 -33.51 -8.45 34.12
N GLY A 292 -34.70 -8.52 33.54
CA GLY A 292 -36.01 -8.34 34.19
C GLY A 292 -37.13 -8.59 33.22
#